data_AF-A0AAN6E9R7-F1
#
_entry.id   AF-A0AAN6E9R7-F1
#
_cell.length_a   1.000
_cell.length_b   1.000
_cell.length_c   1.000
_cell.angle_alpha   90.00
_cell.angle_beta   90.00
_cell.angle_gamma   90.00
#
_symmetry.space_group_name_H-M   'P 1'
#
loop_
_entity.id
_entity.type
_entity.pdbx_description
1 polymer ?
#
loop_
_entity_poly.entity_id
_entity_poly.type
_entity_poly.pdbx_seq_one_letter_code
_entity_poly.pdbx_strand_id
1 'polypeptide(L)'
;MIFVRGCTVAIAVFGACVQGCGPAVHNEAAERARQWFYKHTAMDNDRVSFYRDILDRHPSPLQAGTVFPDWGYGCLSMDNEAEAAHWTPFLEHGLTYFHQTYTQPYSARAEQLISFLFGVAAHQVSDEQWHSLSGLRDGIMRVLADST
;
A
#
# COMPACT_ATOMS: atom_id res chain seq x y z
N MET A 1 -62.88 6.85 0.76
CA MET A 1 -62.35 8.18 0.39
C MET A 1 -61.69 8.80 1.62
N ILE A 2 -60.38 8.66 1.76
CA ILE A 2 -59.52 9.56 2.54
C ILE A 2 -58.28 9.76 1.68
N PHE A 3 -58.11 10.98 1.20
CA PHE A 3 -56.93 11.44 0.45
C PHE A 3 -55.74 11.47 1.41
N VAL A 4 -54.65 10.77 1.09
CA VAL A 4 -53.34 11.11 1.63
C VAL A 4 -52.52 11.65 0.46
N ARG A 5 -52.44 12.99 0.43
CA ARG A 5 -51.57 13.77 -0.43
C ARG A 5 -50.13 13.35 -0.19
N GLY A 6 -49.37 13.25 -1.29
CA GLY A 6 -47.93 13.06 -1.24
C GLY A 6 -47.24 14.14 -0.42
N CYS A 7 -46.26 13.70 0.37
CA CYS A 7 -45.21 14.55 0.90
C CYS A 7 -43.90 13.95 0.40
N THR A 8 -43.36 14.59 -0.64
CA THR A 8 -42.02 14.34 -1.15
C THR A 8 -40.99 14.66 -0.05
N VAL A 9 -39.88 13.91 -0.10
CA VAL A 9 -38.58 14.16 0.54
C VAL A 9 -38.45 13.82 2.02
N ALA A 10 -37.87 12.64 2.28
CA ALA A 10 -36.82 12.48 3.29
C ALA A 10 -35.90 11.30 2.90
N ILE A 11 -35.27 11.36 1.72
CA ILE A 11 -34.00 10.63 1.49
C ILE A 11 -32.92 11.55 2.06
N ALA A 12 -32.70 11.50 3.37
CA ALA A 12 -31.70 12.33 4.02
C ALA A 12 -31.10 11.64 5.26
N VAL A 13 -30.85 10.33 5.21
CA VAL A 13 -29.98 9.65 6.19
C VAL A 13 -29.20 8.50 5.53
N PHE A 14 -28.54 8.77 4.41
CA PHE A 14 -27.36 8.00 3.99
C PHE A 14 -26.18 8.95 3.89
N GLY A 15 -25.94 9.69 4.97
CA GLY A 15 -24.73 10.47 5.14
C GLY A 15 -23.54 9.55 5.28
N ALA A 16 -22.96 9.19 4.14
CA ALA A 16 -21.53 9.02 3.94
C ALA A 16 -20.76 8.35 5.10
N CYS A 17 -20.95 7.04 5.29
CA CYS A 17 -19.82 6.21 5.70
C CYS A 17 -18.90 6.05 4.49
N VAL A 18 -18.20 7.11 4.10
CA VAL A 18 -17.02 6.93 3.26
C VAL A 18 -15.96 6.37 4.20
N GLN A 19 -15.94 5.04 4.35
CA GLN A 19 -14.77 4.36 4.90
C GLN A 19 -13.61 4.78 3.99
N GLY A 20 -12.65 5.54 4.52
CA GLY A 20 -11.44 5.88 3.78
C GLY A 20 -10.85 4.59 3.22
N CYS A 21 -10.83 4.45 1.90
CA CYS A 21 -10.28 3.27 1.25
C CYS A 21 -8.75 3.26 1.26
N GLY A 22 -8.09 4.14 2.04
CA GLY A 22 -6.62 4.29 2.07
C GLY A 22 -5.88 2.95 2.13
N PRO A 23 -6.15 2.09 3.11
CA PRO A 23 -5.51 0.78 3.20
C PRO A 23 -5.79 -0.13 1.99
N ALA A 24 -6.98 -0.05 1.39
CA ALA A 24 -7.32 -0.83 0.20
C ALA A 24 -6.63 -0.32 -1.06
N VAL A 25 -6.45 1.01 -1.19
CA VAL A 25 -5.77 1.64 -2.32
C VAL A 25 -4.27 1.32 -2.30
N HIS A 26 -3.61 1.34 -1.13
CA HIS A 26 -2.21 0.94 -1.02
C HIS A 26 -1.99 -0.53 -1.38
N ASN A 27 -2.88 -1.41 -0.93
CA ASN A 27 -2.84 -2.82 -1.30
C ASN A 27 -3.03 -3.03 -2.81
N GLU A 28 -3.98 -2.33 -3.44
CA GLU A 28 -4.21 -2.42 -4.88
C GLU A 28 -3.02 -1.89 -5.69
N ALA A 29 -2.44 -0.76 -5.28
CA ALA A 29 -1.24 -0.20 -5.92
C ALA A 29 -0.06 -1.19 -5.85
N ALA A 30 0.18 -1.78 -4.69
CA ALA A 30 1.24 -2.77 -4.50
C ALA A 30 0.98 -4.07 -5.27
N GLU A 31 -0.27 -4.55 -5.32
CA GLU A 31 -0.63 -5.74 -6.09
C GLU A 31 -0.45 -5.52 -7.60
N ARG A 32 -0.87 -4.36 -8.11
CA ARG A 32 -0.59 -3.98 -9.50
C ARG A 32 0.90 -3.90 -9.75
N ALA A 33 1.67 -3.26 -8.87
CA ALA A 33 3.12 -3.18 -9.00
C ALA A 33 3.76 -4.58 -9.04
N ARG A 34 3.31 -5.51 -8.19
CA ARG A 34 3.75 -6.92 -8.21
C ARG A 34 3.44 -7.60 -9.55
N GLN A 35 2.25 -7.41 -10.10
CA GLN A 35 1.88 -7.94 -11.42
C GLN A 35 2.71 -7.33 -12.56
N TRP A 36 2.94 -6.01 -12.51
CA TRP A 36 3.81 -5.31 -13.47
C TRP A 36 5.26 -5.76 -13.39
N PHE A 37 5.70 -6.19 -12.20
CA PHE A 37 7.00 -6.78 -12.01
C PHE A 37 7.19 -7.96 -12.97
N TYR A 38 6.19 -8.81 -13.20
CA TYR A 38 6.25 -9.92 -14.16
C TYR A 38 6.21 -9.55 -15.64
N LYS A 39 5.68 -8.37 -15.99
CA LYS A 39 5.46 -7.97 -17.39
C LYS A 39 6.74 -7.50 -18.10
N HIS A 40 7.74 -7.06 -17.33
CA HIS A 40 9.00 -6.52 -17.85
C HIS A 40 10.13 -7.57 -17.86
N THR A 41 9.90 -8.70 -18.53
CA THR A 41 10.84 -9.84 -18.61
C THR A 41 12.16 -9.50 -19.33
N ALA A 42 12.20 -8.41 -20.10
CA ALA A 42 13.42 -7.94 -20.76
C ALA A 42 14.53 -7.50 -19.79
N MET A 43 14.22 -7.32 -18.50
CA MET A 43 15.19 -7.02 -17.43
C MET A 43 15.36 -8.17 -16.42
N ASP A 44 14.85 -9.36 -16.75
CA ASP A 44 14.94 -10.51 -15.86
C ASP A 44 16.40 -10.95 -15.71
N ASN A 45 16.87 -10.89 -14.47
CA ASN A 45 18.06 -11.57 -14.00
C ASN A 45 17.69 -12.40 -12.76
N ASP A 46 18.58 -13.30 -12.36
CA ASP A 46 18.36 -14.22 -11.24
C ASP A 46 17.97 -13.53 -9.93
N ARG A 47 18.38 -12.26 -9.73
CA ARG A 47 18.00 -11.50 -8.53
C ARG A 47 16.54 -11.03 -8.58
N VAL A 48 16.07 -10.60 -9.75
CA VAL A 48 14.69 -10.15 -9.94
C VAL A 48 13.73 -11.33 -9.78
N SER A 49 14.05 -12.49 -10.38
CA SER A 49 13.25 -13.70 -10.23
C SER A 49 13.24 -14.21 -8.78
N PHE A 50 14.36 -14.13 -8.07
CA PHE A 50 14.46 -14.47 -6.66
C PHE A 50 13.49 -13.67 -5.77
N TYR A 51 13.46 -12.34 -5.92
CA TYR A 51 12.55 -11.52 -5.12
C TYR A 51 11.09 -11.69 -5.55
N ARG A 52 10.80 -11.86 -6.85
CA ARG A 52 9.45 -12.18 -7.34
C ARG A 52 8.86 -13.41 -6.66
N ASP A 53 9.63 -14.49 -6.62
CA ASP A 53 9.22 -15.74 -5.99
C ASP A 53 8.93 -15.55 -4.48
N ILE A 54 9.74 -14.75 -3.78
CA ILE A 54 9.48 -14.39 -2.38
C ILE A 54 8.14 -13.64 -2.25
N LEU A 55 7.88 -12.63 -3.09
CA LEU A 55 6.65 -11.84 -3.02
C LEU A 55 5.39 -12.67 -3.30
N ASP A 56 5.49 -13.64 -4.20
CA ASP A 56 4.39 -14.54 -4.54
C ASP A 56 4.06 -15.53 -3.41
N ARG A 57 5.09 -16.01 -2.71
CA ARG A 57 4.91 -16.93 -1.57
C ARG A 57 4.44 -16.22 -0.30
N HIS A 58 4.64 -14.90 -0.19
CA HIS A 58 4.37 -14.12 1.01
C HIS A 58 3.45 -12.90 0.76
N PRO A 59 2.25 -13.07 0.17
CA PRO A 59 1.36 -11.95 -0.12
C PRO A 59 0.83 -11.25 1.14
N SER A 60 0.59 -11.98 2.24
CA SER A 60 0.08 -11.36 3.47
C SER A 60 1.10 -10.41 4.12
N PRO A 61 2.39 -10.77 4.26
CA PRO A 61 3.43 -9.81 4.66
C PRO A 61 3.55 -8.60 3.73
N LEU A 62 3.45 -8.80 2.41
CA LEU A 62 3.43 -7.69 1.45
C LEU A 62 2.30 -6.72 1.80
N GLN A 63 1.06 -7.21 1.87
CA GLN A 63 -0.12 -6.41 2.20
C GLN A 63 0.01 -5.71 3.55
N ALA A 64 0.48 -6.42 4.59
CA ALA A 64 0.74 -5.85 5.90
C ALA A 64 1.74 -4.68 5.84
N GLY A 65 2.79 -4.79 5.04
CA GLY A 65 3.74 -3.70 4.81
C GLY A 65 3.12 -2.48 4.15
N THR A 66 2.18 -2.68 3.23
CA THR A 66 1.54 -1.55 2.50
C THR A 66 0.61 -0.71 3.37
N VAL A 67 0.07 -1.28 4.43
CA VAL A 67 -0.81 -0.58 5.38
C VAL A 67 -0.09 -0.18 6.66
N PHE A 68 1.15 -0.66 6.83
CA PHE A 68 1.88 -0.46 8.07
C PHE A 68 2.14 1.02 8.35
N PRO A 69 2.54 1.89 7.41
CA PRO A 69 2.81 3.28 7.77
C PRO A 69 1.60 4.00 8.38
N ASP A 70 0.37 3.70 7.94
CA ASP A 70 -0.88 4.31 8.43
C ASP A 70 -1.34 3.83 9.82
N TRP A 71 -0.73 2.78 10.38
CA TRP A 71 -1.29 1.99 11.49
C TRP A 71 -1.65 2.76 12.77
N GLY A 72 -0.94 3.84 13.06
CA GLY A 72 -0.95 4.52 14.35
C GLY A 72 -1.66 5.88 14.35
N TYR A 73 -2.13 6.39 13.21
CA TYR A 73 -2.81 7.68 13.19
C TYR A 73 -4.13 7.64 13.95
N GLY A 74 -4.32 8.60 14.86
CA GLY A 74 -5.53 8.71 15.67
C GLY A 74 -5.80 7.52 16.58
N CYS A 75 -4.82 6.62 16.75
CA CYS A 75 -4.93 5.39 17.52
C CYS A 75 -3.66 5.20 18.36
N LEU A 76 -3.79 4.71 19.61
CA LEU A 76 -2.65 4.41 20.48
C LEU A 76 -1.68 5.57 20.78
N SER A 77 -1.99 6.80 20.36
CA SER A 77 -1.10 7.97 20.44
C SER A 77 0.26 7.74 19.74
N MET A 78 0.22 7.00 18.63
CA MET A 78 1.41 6.59 17.86
C MET A 78 1.52 7.34 16.53
N ASP A 79 0.97 8.54 16.45
CA ASP A 79 0.96 9.36 15.24
C ASP A 79 2.38 9.65 14.73
N ASN A 80 3.34 9.91 15.62
CA ASN A 80 4.73 10.19 15.24
C ASN A 80 5.45 8.93 14.73
N GLU A 81 5.17 7.77 15.33
CA GLU A 81 5.76 6.49 14.95
C GLU A 81 5.19 5.99 13.62
N ALA A 82 3.89 6.19 13.40
CA ALA A 82 3.22 5.97 12.12
C ALA A 82 3.82 6.89 11.04
N GLU A 83 3.89 8.19 11.32
CA GLU A 83 4.51 9.17 10.42
C GLU A 83 5.95 8.79 10.06
N ALA A 84 6.77 8.38 11.04
CA ALA A 84 8.16 7.98 10.80
C ALA A 84 8.27 6.82 9.78
N ALA A 85 7.31 5.91 9.74
CA ALA A 85 7.29 4.79 8.80
C ALA A 85 7.00 5.20 7.34
N HIS A 86 6.47 6.40 7.09
CA HIS A 86 6.24 6.93 5.75
C HIS A 86 7.53 7.41 5.05
N TRP A 87 8.63 7.55 5.79
CA TRP A 87 9.84 8.17 5.27
C TRP A 87 10.98 7.16 5.04
N THR A 88 11.84 7.45 4.05
CA THR A 88 12.98 6.62 3.66
C THR A 88 13.84 6.09 4.82
N PRO A 89 14.12 6.86 5.90
CA PRO A 89 14.93 6.37 7.01
C PRO A 89 14.37 5.09 7.66
N PHE A 90 13.04 4.91 7.72
CA PHE A 90 12.45 3.68 8.26
C PHE A 90 12.83 2.46 7.41
N LEU A 91 12.76 2.59 6.08
CA LEU A 91 13.12 1.53 5.15
C LEU A 91 14.62 1.23 5.21
N GLU A 92 15.48 2.25 5.31
CA GLU A 92 16.93 2.10 5.48
C GLU A 92 17.29 1.35 6.77
N HIS A 93 16.63 1.69 7.88
CA HIS A 93 16.80 0.98 9.15
C HIS A 93 16.29 -0.47 9.05
N GLY A 94 15.16 -0.70 8.38
CA GLY A 94 14.64 -2.04 8.13
C GLY A 94 15.60 -2.92 7.32
N LEU A 95 16.19 -2.37 6.25
CA LEU A 95 17.20 -3.05 5.43
C LEU A 95 18.49 -3.31 6.23
N THR A 96 18.95 -2.32 7.00
CA THR A 96 20.12 -2.48 7.88
C THR A 96 19.90 -3.61 8.88
N TYR A 97 18.76 -3.62 9.55
CA TYR A 97 18.36 -4.69 10.46
C TYR A 97 18.31 -6.05 9.77
N PHE A 98 17.72 -6.12 8.57
CA PHE A 98 17.65 -7.34 7.78
C PHE A 98 19.05 -7.89 7.48
N HIS A 99 19.96 -7.05 6.99
CA HIS A 99 21.32 -7.46 6.65
C HIS A 99 22.16 -7.88 7.87
N GLN A 100 21.90 -7.31 9.05
CA GLN A 100 22.57 -7.69 10.29
C GLN A 100 22.01 -8.99 10.89
N THR A 101 20.74 -9.30 10.61
CA THR A 101 20.02 -10.41 11.26
C THR A 101 19.99 -11.68 10.41
N TYR A 102 19.93 -11.55 9.08
CA TYR A 102 19.69 -12.66 8.17
C TYR A 102 20.77 -12.75 7.10
N THR A 103 21.27 -13.97 6.91
CA THR A 103 22.17 -14.34 5.81
C THR A 103 21.52 -15.39 4.92
N GLN A 104 22.01 -15.54 3.70
CA GLN A 104 21.52 -16.60 2.82
C GLN A 104 22.08 -17.97 3.24
N PRO A 105 21.29 -19.06 3.07
CA PRO A 105 19.92 -19.09 2.54
C PRO A 105 18.91 -18.51 3.53
N TYR A 106 17.98 -17.70 3.02
CA TYR A 106 17.02 -16.99 3.87
C TYR A 106 15.98 -17.96 4.47
N SER A 107 15.72 -17.80 5.76
CA SER A 107 14.62 -18.49 6.43
C SER A 107 13.27 -17.93 5.98
N ALA A 108 12.18 -18.68 6.23
CA ALA A 108 10.82 -18.19 5.96
C ALA A 108 10.53 -16.83 6.64
N ARG A 109 11.09 -16.59 7.84
CA ARG A 109 10.90 -15.30 8.53
C ARG A 109 11.65 -14.16 7.84
N ALA A 110 12.84 -14.43 7.30
CA ALA A 110 13.61 -13.47 6.53
C ALA A 110 12.86 -13.09 5.24
N GLU A 111 12.28 -14.08 4.55
CA GLU A 111 11.46 -13.84 3.35
C GLU A 111 10.18 -13.04 3.65
N GLN A 112 9.50 -13.32 4.75
CA GLN A 112 8.37 -12.50 5.20
C GLN A 112 8.78 -11.05 5.45
N LEU A 113 9.95 -10.81 6.07
CA LEU A 113 10.45 -9.47 6.29
C LEU A 113 10.83 -8.76 4.99
N ILE A 114 11.46 -9.46 4.03
CA ILE A 114 11.69 -8.93 2.68
C ILE A 114 10.36 -8.46 2.09
N SER A 115 9.35 -9.33 2.08
CA SER A 115 8.06 -9.02 1.49
C SER A 115 7.36 -7.86 2.20
N PHE A 116 7.46 -7.78 3.53
CA PHE A 116 6.95 -6.65 4.32
C PHE A 116 7.64 -5.33 3.94
N LEU A 117 8.98 -5.31 3.83
CA LEU A 117 9.72 -4.10 3.45
C LEU A 117 9.41 -3.65 2.01
N PHE A 118 9.17 -4.58 1.09
CA PHE A 118 8.64 -4.26 -0.24
C PHE A 118 7.26 -3.59 -0.17
N GLY A 119 6.41 -4.03 0.75
CA GLY A 119 5.09 -3.42 0.98
C GLY A 119 5.20 -1.99 1.50
N VAL A 120 6.09 -1.75 2.47
CA VAL A 120 6.38 -0.41 2.99
C VAL A 120 6.91 0.48 1.87
N ALA A 121 7.86 0.00 1.06
CA ALA A 121 8.38 0.77 -0.08
C ALA A 121 7.28 1.12 -1.09
N ALA A 122 6.35 0.20 -1.37
CA ALA A 122 5.21 0.47 -2.25
C ALA A 122 4.26 1.53 -1.69
N HIS A 123 4.03 1.53 -0.37
CA HIS A 123 3.29 2.58 0.31
C HIS A 123 3.96 3.95 0.13
N GLN A 124 5.25 4.06 0.48
CA GLN A 124 6.02 5.30 0.38
C GLN A 124 6.01 5.90 -1.03
N VAL A 125 6.26 5.07 -2.06
CA VAL A 125 6.24 5.53 -3.47
C VAL A 125 4.84 5.96 -3.91
N SER A 126 3.78 5.33 -3.39
CA SER A 126 2.40 5.71 -3.70
C SER A 126 2.05 7.06 -3.07
N ASP A 127 2.55 7.33 -1.87
CA ASP A 127 2.31 8.58 -1.15
C ASP A 127 3.14 9.75 -1.64
N GLU A 128 4.38 9.52 -2.08
CA GLU A 128 5.20 10.59 -2.70
C GLU A 128 4.48 11.23 -3.90
N GLN A 129 3.76 10.43 -4.69
CA GLN A 129 2.94 10.93 -5.80
C GLN A 129 1.78 11.81 -5.33
N TRP A 130 1.28 11.58 -4.12
CA TRP A 130 0.19 12.33 -3.50
C TRP A 130 0.66 13.61 -2.81
N HIS A 131 1.75 13.54 -2.06
CA HIS A 131 2.34 14.71 -1.40
C HIS A 131 2.95 15.70 -2.40
N SER A 132 3.36 15.23 -3.58
CA SER A 132 3.91 16.07 -4.66
C SER A 132 2.86 16.62 -5.65
N LEU A 133 1.56 16.47 -5.38
CA LEU A 133 0.49 16.89 -6.29
C LEU A 133 0.39 18.40 -6.55
N SER A 134 1.18 19.25 -5.89
CA SER A 134 1.32 20.62 -6.35
C SER A 134 2.08 20.65 -7.69
N GLY A 135 1.36 20.40 -8.79
CA GLY A 135 1.86 20.58 -10.16
C GLY A 135 1.94 19.32 -11.05
N LEU A 136 1.68 18.11 -10.54
CA LEU A 136 1.71 16.89 -11.35
C LEU A 136 0.32 16.55 -11.92
N ARG A 137 0.23 16.44 -13.25
CA ARG A 137 -1.02 16.15 -13.99
C ARG A 137 -1.27 14.65 -14.27
N ASP A 138 -0.25 13.82 -14.09
CA ASP A 138 -0.21 12.43 -14.57
C ASP A 138 0.21 11.44 -13.46
N GLY A 139 -0.44 11.48 -12.29
CA GLY A 139 -0.18 10.56 -11.17
C GLY A 139 -1.01 9.26 -11.23
N ILE A 140 -0.86 8.41 -10.20
CA ILE A 140 -1.56 7.12 -10.04
C ILE A 140 -3.08 7.18 -10.32
N MET A 141 -3.72 8.31 -10.04
CA MET A 141 -5.16 8.52 -10.33
C MET A 141 -5.50 8.50 -11.81
N ARG A 142 -4.62 9.02 -12.67
CA ARG A 142 -4.82 8.98 -14.13
C ARG A 142 -4.80 7.53 -14.61
N VAL A 143 -3.82 6.76 -14.12
CA VAL A 143 -3.69 5.34 -14.45
C VAL A 143 -4.86 4.51 -13.91
N LEU A 144 -5.33 4.80 -12.70
CA LEU A 144 -6.51 4.15 -12.13
C LEU A 144 -7.79 4.51 -12.90
N ALA A 145 -7.99 5.79 -13.22
CA ALA A 145 -9.14 6.26 -14.00
C ALA A 145 -9.18 5.71 -15.44
N ASP A 146 -8.02 5.58 -16.08
CA ASP A 146 -7.90 5.05 -17.44
C ASP A 146 -7.89 3.50 -17.49
N SER A 147 -7.97 2.82 -16.34
CA SER A 147 -7.96 1.35 -16.22
C SER A 147 -9.33 0.70 -16.01
N THR A 148 -10.41 1.50 -16.04
CA THR A 148 -11.81 1.06 -16.06
C THR A 148 -12.45 1.33 -17.41
#